data_AF-A0A644WEM1-F1
#
_entry.id   AF-A0A644WEM1-F1
#
_cell.length_a   1.000
_cell.length_b   1.000
_cell.length_c   1.000
_cell.angle_alpha   90.00
_cell.angle_beta   90.00
_cell.angle_gamma   90.00
#
_symmetry.space_group_name_H-M   'P 1'
#
loop_
_entity.id
_entity.type
_entity.pdbx_description
1 polymer ?
#
loop_
_entity_poly.entity_id
_entity_poly.type
_entity_poly.pdbx_seq_one_letter_code
_entity_poly.pdbx_strand_id
1 'polypeptide(L)'
;MNIKNISMLTEQVYRLNQNSIAATNMIIQFKSNLKKDVLSCMLFTTAYPLLIDYILREAIFFTELLTRLQNGIEIDVRKDIIEQETFWNRIMSEHSFFIRGLLDPTEEELFDIANNFGKEFETLRKEASSINKSSLELSDLTDKTLEETINIRDFKAQGTEGLLACKIKSIIVPLLGDHVLREANHYLSLLQSYNSL
;
A
#
# COMPACT_ATOMS: atom_id res chain seq x y z
N MET A 1 5.53 -9.67 33.19
CA MET A 1 4.12 -9.21 33.30
C MET A 1 3.31 -10.30 34.00
N ASN A 2 2.43 -9.95 34.96
CA ASN A 2 1.56 -10.93 35.62
C ASN A 2 0.43 -11.38 34.66
N ILE A 3 -0.03 -12.63 34.74
CA ILE A 3 -1.06 -13.25 33.87
C ILE A 3 -2.35 -12.40 33.81
N LYS A 4 -2.73 -11.80 34.93
CA LYS A 4 -3.89 -10.88 35.01
C LYS A 4 -3.74 -9.63 34.13
N ASN A 5 -2.51 -9.12 33.99
CA ASN A 5 -2.23 -7.97 33.12
C ASN A 5 -2.24 -8.36 31.64
N ILE A 6 -1.80 -9.58 31.30
CA ILE A 6 -1.85 -10.10 29.93
C ILE A 6 -3.30 -10.27 29.50
N SER A 7 -4.14 -10.92 30.32
CA SER A 7 -5.57 -11.09 30.03
C SER A 7 -6.30 -9.76 29.85
N MET A 8 -6.00 -8.75 30.68
CA MET A 8 -6.59 -7.42 30.54
C MET A 8 -6.17 -6.73 29.24
N LEU A 9 -4.90 -6.81 28.88
CA LEU A 9 -4.39 -6.24 27.63
C LEU A 9 -4.99 -6.94 26.40
N THR A 10 -5.10 -8.26 26.42
CA THR A 10 -5.74 -9.04 25.34
C THR A 10 -7.17 -8.59 25.10
N GLU A 11 -7.97 -8.41 26.17
CA GLU A 11 -9.35 -7.93 26.06
C GLU A 11 -9.43 -6.49 25.51
N GLN A 12 -8.50 -5.61 25.91
CA GLN A 12 -8.43 -4.24 25.40
C GLN A 12 -8.10 -4.21 23.90
N VAL A 13 -7.12 -4.99 23.47
CA VAL A 13 -6.76 -5.13 22.04
C VAL A 13 -7.90 -5.74 21.26
N TYR A 14 -8.58 -6.76 21.81
CA TYR A 14 -9.74 -7.38 21.18
C TYR A 14 -10.85 -6.35 20.88
N ARG A 15 -11.18 -5.52 21.87
CA ARG A 15 -12.18 -4.45 21.71
C ARG A 15 -11.73 -3.37 20.73
N LEU A 16 -10.46 -3.00 20.77
CA LEU A 16 -9.88 -2.03 19.83
C LEU A 16 -10.01 -2.53 18.38
N ASN A 17 -9.69 -3.79 18.14
CA ASN A 17 -9.81 -4.41 16.82
C ASN A 17 -11.26 -4.46 16.36
N GLN A 18 -12.21 -4.86 17.22
CA GLN A 18 -13.64 -4.87 16.88
C GLN A 18 -14.15 -3.49 16.49
N ASN A 19 -13.80 -2.45 17.25
CA ASN A 19 -14.15 -1.07 16.93
C ASN A 19 -13.53 -0.61 15.61
N SER A 20 -12.26 -0.98 15.37
CA SER A 20 -11.54 -0.62 14.16
C SER A 20 -12.11 -1.32 12.92
N ILE A 21 -12.49 -2.59 13.02
CA ILE A 21 -13.20 -3.35 11.97
C ILE A 21 -14.53 -2.67 11.65
N ALA A 22 -15.34 -2.34 12.67
CA ALA A 22 -16.62 -1.68 12.46
C ALA A 22 -16.48 -0.33 11.76
N ALA A 23 -15.55 0.52 12.23
CA ALA A 23 -15.28 1.83 11.63
C ALA A 23 -14.75 1.71 10.18
N THR A 24 -13.85 0.75 9.92
CA THR A 24 -13.29 0.55 8.59
C THR A 24 -14.34 0.03 7.61
N ASN A 25 -15.26 -0.85 8.05
CA ASN A 25 -16.39 -1.29 7.23
C ASN A 25 -17.31 -0.13 6.83
N MET A 26 -17.51 0.87 7.69
CA MET A 26 -18.25 2.08 7.32
C MET A 26 -17.53 2.86 6.20
N ILE A 27 -16.21 2.98 6.28
CA ILE A 27 -15.39 3.61 5.24
C ILE A 27 -15.42 2.79 3.93
N ILE A 28 -15.36 1.47 3.99
CA ILE A 28 -15.49 0.57 2.84
C ILE A 28 -16.83 0.81 2.14
N GLN A 29 -17.93 0.86 2.90
CA GLN A 29 -19.26 1.12 2.34
C GLN A 29 -19.33 2.51 1.67
N PHE A 30 -18.79 3.54 2.32
CA PHE A 30 -18.72 4.87 1.74
C PHE A 30 -17.91 4.91 0.44
N LYS A 31 -16.68 4.37 0.44
CA LYS A 31 -15.80 4.32 -0.74
C LYS A 31 -16.42 3.51 -1.89
N SER A 32 -17.14 2.43 -1.57
CA SER A 32 -17.84 1.61 -2.56
C SER A 32 -18.97 2.38 -3.24
N ASN A 33 -19.77 3.12 -2.46
CA ASN A 33 -20.84 3.96 -3.00
C ASN A 33 -20.25 5.12 -3.83
N LEU A 34 -19.23 5.79 -3.32
CA LEU A 34 -18.51 6.85 -4.03
C LEU A 34 -17.99 6.36 -5.38
N LYS A 35 -17.33 5.20 -5.42
CA LYS A 35 -16.84 4.58 -6.66
C LYS A 35 -17.97 4.34 -7.65
N LYS A 36 -19.10 3.79 -7.19
CA LYS A 36 -20.29 3.55 -8.03
C LYS A 36 -20.83 4.85 -8.60
N ASP A 37 -20.97 5.89 -7.79
CA ASP A 37 -21.54 7.17 -8.22
C ASP A 37 -20.62 7.88 -9.22
N VAL A 38 -19.30 7.81 -9.03
CA VAL A 38 -18.32 8.33 -9.99
C VAL A 38 -18.37 7.57 -11.32
N LEU A 39 -18.38 6.23 -11.29
CA LEU A 39 -18.42 5.40 -12.50
C LEU A 39 -19.75 5.47 -13.26
N SER A 40 -20.82 5.92 -12.61
CA SER A 40 -22.14 6.15 -13.23
C SER A 40 -22.40 7.62 -13.56
N CYS A 41 -21.39 8.49 -13.43
CA CYS A 41 -21.49 9.93 -13.67
C CYS A 41 -22.55 10.65 -12.81
N MET A 42 -22.91 10.07 -11.67
CA MET A 42 -23.82 10.65 -10.67
C MET A 42 -23.08 11.59 -9.70
N LEU A 43 -21.75 11.46 -9.60
CA LEU A 43 -20.88 12.32 -8.82
C LEU A 43 -19.62 12.68 -9.62
N PHE A 44 -19.21 13.94 -9.54
CA PHE A 44 -17.98 14.45 -10.18
C PHE A 44 -16.95 14.82 -9.11
N THR A 45 -15.71 14.42 -9.34
CA THR A 45 -14.58 14.66 -8.44
C THR A 45 -13.28 14.72 -9.24
N THR A 46 -12.25 15.32 -8.65
CA THR A 46 -10.88 15.31 -9.19
C THR A 46 -10.12 14.04 -8.82
N ALA A 47 -10.64 13.23 -7.89
CA ALA A 47 -10.06 11.94 -7.56
C ALA A 47 -10.26 10.94 -8.71
N TYR A 48 -9.17 10.35 -9.21
CA TYR A 48 -9.28 9.29 -10.22
C TYR A 48 -10.14 8.13 -9.71
N PRO A 49 -10.97 7.49 -10.56
CA PRO A 49 -11.68 6.27 -10.19
C PRO A 49 -10.75 5.17 -9.66
N LEU A 50 -9.53 5.08 -10.23
CA LEU A 50 -8.49 4.17 -9.75
C LEU A 50 -8.01 4.52 -8.33
N LEU A 51 -7.90 5.81 -7.97
CA LEU A 51 -7.53 6.23 -6.62
C LEU A 51 -8.60 5.82 -5.59
N ILE A 52 -9.88 5.96 -5.94
CA ILE A 52 -10.99 5.55 -5.06
C ILE A 52 -10.98 4.04 -4.85
N ASP A 53 -10.73 3.28 -5.92
CA ASP A 53 -10.60 1.82 -5.89
C ASP A 53 -9.35 1.35 -5.11
N TYR A 54 -8.24 2.08 -5.24
CA TYR A 54 -7.01 1.90 -4.49
C TYR A 54 -7.26 2.02 -2.98
N ILE A 55 -7.81 3.15 -2.51
CA ILE A 55 -8.04 3.36 -1.07
C ILE A 55 -9.13 2.44 -0.53
N LEU A 56 -10.02 1.92 -1.39
CA LEU A 56 -11.00 0.91 -1.02
C LEU A 56 -10.31 -0.43 -0.73
N ARG A 57 -9.36 -0.86 -1.58
CA ARG A 57 -8.57 -2.08 -1.36
C ARG A 57 -7.77 -2.04 -0.06
N GLU A 58 -7.14 -0.92 0.27
CA GLU A 58 -6.41 -0.78 1.54
C GLU A 58 -7.32 -0.97 2.76
N ALA A 59 -8.52 -0.39 2.72
CA ALA A 59 -9.49 -0.50 3.81
C ALA A 59 -9.98 -1.94 3.97
N ILE A 60 -10.22 -2.64 2.85
CA ILE A 60 -10.58 -4.06 2.84
C ILE A 60 -9.44 -4.90 3.43
N PHE A 61 -8.22 -4.70 2.92
CA PHE A 61 -7.02 -5.40 3.40
C PHE A 61 -6.80 -5.21 4.90
N PHE A 62 -6.94 -3.99 5.42
CA PHE A 62 -6.83 -3.72 6.85
C PHE A 62 -7.90 -4.45 7.67
N THR A 63 -9.15 -4.47 7.18
CA THR A 63 -10.26 -5.18 7.82
C THR A 63 -10.03 -6.70 7.84
N GLU A 64 -9.54 -7.27 6.74
CA GLU A 64 -9.20 -8.69 6.63
C GLU A 64 -8.07 -9.07 7.59
N LEU A 65 -7.01 -8.26 7.66
CA LEU A 65 -5.90 -8.47 8.59
C LEU A 65 -6.39 -8.47 10.05
N LEU A 66 -7.15 -7.46 10.47
CA LEU A 66 -7.69 -7.41 11.83
C LEU A 66 -8.62 -8.59 12.12
N THR A 67 -9.44 -9.00 11.14
CA THR A 67 -10.35 -10.14 11.30
C THR A 67 -9.58 -11.45 11.47
N ARG A 68 -8.49 -11.65 10.71
CA ARG A 68 -7.60 -12.81 10.87
C ARG A 68 -6.97 -12.84 12.26
N LEU A 69 -6.42 -11.71 12.72
CA LEU A 69 -5.84 -11.58 14.06
C LEU A 69 -6.86 -11.88 15.16
N GLN A 70 -8.08 -11.33 15.03
CA GLN A 70 -9.18 -11.55 15.97
C GLN A 70 -9.61 -13.01 16.09
N ASN A 71 -9.58 -13.74 14.98
CA ASN A 71 -10.00 -15.14 14.90
C ASN A 71 -8.86 -16.12 15.19
N GLY A 72 -7.64 -15.64 15.45
CA GLY A 72 -6.47 -16.49 15.67
C GLY A 72 -6.13 -17.35 14.44
N ILE A 73 -6.41 -16.85 13.23
CA ILE A 73 -6.08 -17.57 11.99
C ILE A 73 -4.56 -17.59 11.83
N GLU A 74 -3.98 -18.79 11.77
CA GLU A 74 -2.55 -18.97 11.56
C GLU A 74 -2.07 -18.35 10.23
N ILE A 75 -0.81 -17.93 10.23
CA ILE A 75 -0.14 -17.32 9.08
C ILE A 75 0.57 -18.43 8.32
N ASP A 76 0.15 -18.67 7.07
CA ASP A 76 0.94 -19.48 6.14
C ASP A 76 2.01 -18.56 5.60
N VAL A 77 3.19 -18.59 6.23
CA VAL A 77 4.31 -17.68 5.97
C VAL A 77 4.55 -17.50 4.47
N ARG A 78 4.59 -18.61 3.71
CA ARG A 78 4.92 -18.54 2.29
C ARG A 78 3.79 -17.93 1.48
N LYS A 79 2.55 -18.39 1.71
CA LYS A 79 1.38 -17.88 1.00
C LYS A 79 1.16 -16.40 1.31
N ASP A 80 1.31 -16.02 2.57
CA ASP A 80 1.16 -14.65 3.03
C ASP A 80 2.22 -13.74 2.44
N ILE A 81 3.50 -14.17 2.31
CA ILE A 81 4.53 -13.39 1.60
C ILE A 81 4.11 -13.09 0.15
N ILE A 82 3.67 -14.11 -0.59
CA ILE A 82 3.24 -13.93 -2.00
C ILE A 82 2.04 -12.99 -2.10
N GLU A 83 1.05 -13.13 -1.22
CA GLU A 83 -0.13 -12.27 -1.18
C GLU A 83 0.24 -10.82 -0.83
N GLN A 84 1.13 -10.61 0.15
CA GLN A 84 1.62 -9.31 0.57
C GLN A 84 2.44 -8.64 -0.53
N GLU A 85 3.40 -9.32 -1.14
CA GLU A 85 4.17 -8.76 -2.26
C GLU A 85 3.28 -8.42 -3.45
N THR A 86 2.32 -9.29 -3.78
CA THR A 86 1.36 -9.00 -4.87
C THR A 86 0.51 -7.77 -4.55
N PHE A 87 0.05 -7.63 -3.30
CA PHE A 87 -0.73 -6.48 -2.87
C PHE A 87 0.11 -5.19 -2.89
N TRP A 88 1.26 -5.17 -2.21
CA TRP A 88 2.07 -3.97 -2.06
C TRP A 88 2.80 -3.57 -3.35
N ASN A 89 3.20 -4.51 -4.22
CA ASN A 89 3.72 -4.18 -5.54
C ASN A 89 2.65 -3.46 -6.39
N ARG A 90 1.39 -3.88 -6.28
CA ARG A 90 0.28 -3.14 -6.90
C ARG A 90 0.17 -1.71 -6.35
N ILE A 91 0.23 -1.58 -5.03
CA ILE A 91 0.14 -0.30 -4.34
C ILE A 91 1.29 0.64 -4.79
N MET A 92 2.53 0.16 -4.85
CA MET A 92 3.69 0.94 -5.33
C MET A 92 3.57 1.32 -6.81
N SER A 93 3.05 0.42 -7.65
CA SER A 93 2.77 0.73 -9.06
C SER A 93 1.73 1.86 -9.20
N GLU A 94 0.59 1.72 -8.52
CA GLU A 94 -0.51 2.68 -8.58
C GLU A 94 -0.10 4.04 -8.00
N HIS A 95 0.68 4.07 -6.90
CA HIS A 95 1.31 5.28 -6.39
C HIS A 95 2.13 6.02 -7.43
N SER A 96 2.98 5.30 -8.16
CA SER A 96 3.85 5.90 -9.15
C SER A 96 3.05 6.49 -10.32
N PHE A 97 1.95 5.83 -10.69
CA PHE A 97 1.00 6.37 -11.67
C PHE A 97 0.19 7.57 -11.15
N PHE A 98 -0.11 7.64 -9.85
CA PHE A 98 -0.73 8.83 -9.27
C PHE A 98 0.27 9.99 -9.23
N ILE A 99 1.52 9.76 -8.81
CA ILE A 99 2.56 10.78 -8.80
C ILE A 99 2.73 11.37 -10.21
N ARG A 100 2.95 10.54 -11.24
CA ARG A 100 3.11 11.05 -12.61
C ARG A 100 1.89 11.84 -13.10
N GLY A 101 0.68 11.44 -12.71
CA GLY A 101 -0.57 12.07 -13.16
C GLY A 101 -0.90 13.38 -12.44
N LEU A 102 -0.31 13.60 -11.26
CA LEU A 102 -0.54 14.79 -10.43
C LEU A 102 0.59 15.83 -10.54
N LEU A 103 1.71 15.48 -11.18
CA LEU A 103 2.77 16.43 -11.55
C LEU A 103 2.25 17.43 -12.59
N ASP A 104 2.78 18.65 -12.57
CA ASP A 104 2.55 19.60 -13.65
C ASP A 104 3.13 19.04 -14.97
N PRO A 105 2.49 19.25 -16.12
CA PRO A 105 2.99 18.75 -17.41
C PRO A 105 4.42 19.19 -17.76
N THR A 106 4.95 20.24 -17.11
CA THR A 106 6.31 20.71 -17.31
C THR A 106 7.38 20.01 -16.45
N GLU A 107 7.00 19.08 -15.57
CA GLU A 107 7.92 18.23 -14.78
C GLU A 107 8.24 16.93 -15.53
N GLU A 108 8.74 17.03 -16.77
CA GLU A 108 8.93 15.90 -17.68
C GLU A 108 9.84 14.80 -17.12
N GLU A 109 10.95 15.18 -16.48
CA GLU A 109 11.90 14.23 -15.90
C GLU A 109 11.28 13.44 -14.73
N LEU A 110 10.61 14.14 -13.80
CA LEU A 110 9.92 13.49 -12.68
C LEU A 110 8.76 12.61 -13.15
N PHE A 111 8.07 13.04 -14.21
CA PHE A 111 7.02 12.25 -14.84
C PHE A 111 7.57 10.92 -15.36
N ASP A 112 8.67 10.94 -16.09
CA ASP A 112 9.27 9.75 -16.69
C ASP A 112 9.79 8.78 -15.62
N ILE A 113 10.43 9.30 -14.57
CA ILE A 113 10.88 8.52 -13.42
C ILE A 113 9.69 7.82 -12.76
N ALA A 114 8.64 8.56 -12.41
CA ALA A 114 7.43 7.99 -11.79
C ALA A 114 6.73 6.98 -12.72
N ASN A 115 6.69 7.24 -14.02
CA ASN A 115 6.11 6.30 -14.99
C ASN A 115 6.88 4.98 -15.07
N ASN A 116 8.21 5.03 -14.98
CA ASN A 116 9.06 3.85 -15.02
C ASN A 116 8.90 3.00 -13.76
N PHE A 117 8.92 3.61 -12.56
CA PHE A 117 8.58 2.90 -11.32
C PHE A 117 7.21 2.22 -11.39
N GLY A 118 6.21 2.90 -11.96
CA GLY A 118 4.87 2.31 -12.14
C GLY A 118 4.89 1.03 -12.97
N LYS A 119 5.65 1.00 -14.06
CA LYS A 119 5.79 -0.19 -14.94
C LYS A 119 6.59 -1.30 -14.29
N GLU A 120 7.63 -0.95 -13.56
CA GLU A 120 8.51 -1.88 -12.86
C GLU A 120 7.75 -2.63 -11.77
N PHE A 121 7.05 -1.92 -10.89
CA PHE A 121 6.22 -2.55 -9.86
C PHE A 121 5.06 -3.35 -10.43
N GLU A 122 4.53 -2.99 -11.61
CA GLU A 122 3.54 -3.82 -12.29
C GLU A 122 4.14 -5.13 -12.83
N THR A 123 5.43 -5.13 -13.18
CA THR A 123 6.17 -6.34 -13.54
C THR A 123 6.39 -7.21 -12.30
N LEU A 124 6.91 -6.63 -11.21
CA LEU A 124 7.12 -7.34 -9.93
C LEU A 124 5.80 -7.93 -9.39
N ARG A 125 4.69 -7.21 -9.50
CA ARG A 125 3.36 -7.70 -9.12
C ARG A 125 2.97 -8.95 -9.91
N LYS A 126 3.21 -8.95 -11.23
CA LYS A 126 2.90 -10.10 -12.10
C LYS A 126 3.79 -11.30 -11.77
N GLU A 127 5.09 -11.07 -11.59
CA GLU A 127 6.05 -12.07 -11.15
C GLU A 127 5.59 -12.72 -9.84
N ALA A 128 5.31 -11.92 -8.80
CA ALA A 128 4.82 -12.40 -7.51
C ALA A 128 3.54 -13.24 -7.64
N SER A 129 2.56 -12.77 -8.40
CA SER A 129 1.29 -13.48 -8.61
C SER A 129 1.41 -14.80 -9.40
N SER A 130 2.54 -15.01 -10.08
CA SER A 130 2.79 -16.17 -10.95
C SER A 130 3.67 -17.25 -10.32
N ILE A 131 4.22 -17.00 -9.12
CA ILE A 131 5.11 -17.94 -8.44
C ILE A 131 4.40 -19.26 -8.17
N ASN A 132 4.94 -20.33 -8.75
CA ASN A 132 4.44 -21.70 -8.59
C ASN A 132 5.47 -22.56 -7.82
N LYS A 133 5.40 -22.51 -6.49
CA LYS A 133 5.88 -23.53 -5.53
C LYS A 133 7.39 -23.70 -5.24
N SER A 134 8.37 -23.15 -5.97
CA SER A 134 9.80 -23.27 -5.52
C SER A 134 10.21 -22.15 -4.55
N SER A 135 10.95 -22.46 -3.49
CA SER A 135 11.34 -21.45 -2.47
C SER A 135 12.44 -20.50 -2.94
N LEU A 136 13.33 -20.97 -3.82
CA LEU A 136 14.43 -20.18 -4.38
C LEU A 136 13.89 -19.04 -5.27
N GLU A 137 12.91 -19.32 -6.14
CA GLU A 137 12.28 -18.28 -6.98
C GLU A 137 11.59 -17.19 -6.16
N LEU A 138 11.08 -17.52 -4.96
CA LEU A 138 10.45 -16.54 -4.08
C LEU A 138 11.50 -15.63 -3.43
N SER A 139 12.57 -16.20 -2.88
CA SER A 139 13.66 -15.42 -2.26
C SER A 139 14.30 -14.44 -3.25
N ASP A 140 14.62 -14.91 -4.46
CA ASP A 140 15.22 -14.06 -5.49
C ASP A 140 14.29 -12.91 -5.91
N LEU A 141 12.97 -13.18 -5.97
CA LEU A 141 11.99 -12.13 -6.24
C LEU A 141 11.89 -11.15 -5.06
N THR A 142 11.83 -11.63 -3.82
CA THR A 142 11.75 -10.78 -2.63
C THR A 142 12.96 -9.85 -2.54
N ASP A 143 14.17 -10.35 -2.85
CA ASP A 143 15.40 -9.55 -2.87
C ASP A 143 15.35 -8.46 -3.95
N LYS A 144 14.91 -8.79 -5.16
CA LYS A 144 14.70 -7.81 -6.24
C LYS A 144 13.63 -6.78 -5.85
N THR A 145 12.50 -7.23 -5.30
CA THR A 145 11.42 -6.35 -4.84
C THR A 145 11.91 -5.43 -3.71
N LEU A 146 12.78 -5.92 -2.83
CA LEU A 146 13.39 -5.15 -1.75
C LEU A 146 14.25 -4.01 -2.29
N GLU A 147 15.12 -4.29 -3.27
CA GLU A 147 15.95 -3.27 -3.92
C GLU A 147 15.08 -2.18 -4.56
N GLU A 148 14.08 -2.56 -5.35
CA GLU A 148 13.19 -1.58 -5.97
C GLU A 148 12.32 -0.81 -4.98
N THR A 149 11.98 -1.42 -3.84
CA THR A 149 11.26 -0.75 -2.77
C THR A 149 12.11 0.31 -2.08
N ILE A 150 13.43 0.09 -1.96
CA ILE A 150 14.37 1.13 -1.49
C ILE A 150 14.39 2.30 -2.48
N ASN A 151 14.52 2.01 -3.78
CA ASN A 151 14.58 3.03 -4.83
C ASN A 151 13.32 3.91 -4.86
N ILE A 152 12.12 3.31 -4.85
CA ILE A 152 10.88 4.10 -4.83
C ILE A 152 10.65 4.83 -3.52
N ARG A 153 11.09 4.28 -2.39
CA ARG A 153 11.04 4.96 -1.08
C ARG A 153 11.88 6.22 -1.12
N ASP A 154 13.11 6.13 -1.64
CA ASP A 154 14.02 7.28 -1.77
C ASP A 154 13.46 8.32 -2.74
N PHE A 155 12.87 7.89 -3.86
CA PHE A 155 12.17 8.77 -4.79
C PHE A 155 11.00 9.51 -4.11
N LYS A 156 10.16 8.81 -3.35
CA LYS A 156 9.05 9.40 -2.59
C LYS A 156 9.51 10.35 -1.49
N ALA A 157 10.65 10.06 -0.84
CA ALA A 157 11.25 10.93 0.16
C ALA A 157 11.74 12.24 -0.48
N GLN A 158 12.53 12.16 -1.55
CA GLN A 158 13.00 13.32 -2.30
C GLN A 158 11.83 14.13 -2.89
N GLY A 159 10.81 13.45 -3.41
CA GLY A 159 9.58 14.09 -3.87
C GLY A 159 8.88 14.86 -2.76
N THR A 160 8.76 14.29 -1.56
CA THR A 160 8.14 14.95 -0.40
C THR A 160 8.95 16.18 0.05
N GLU A 161 10.28 16.08 0.08
CA GLU A 161 11.16 17.21 0.37
C GLU A 161 11.03 18.33 -0.68
N GLY A 162 10.96 17.96 -1.96
CA GLY A 162 10.74 18.88 -3.07
C GLY A 162 9.40 19.62 -2.99
N LEU A 163 8.33 18.92 -2.59
CA LEU A 163 7.01 19.52 -2.36
C LEU A 163 7.03 20.51 -1.18
N LEU A 164 7.64 20.12 -0.06
CA LEU A 164 7.77 21.00 1.12
C LEU A 164 8.61 22.25 0.84
N ALA A 165 9.62 22.12 -0.01
CA ALA A 165 10.49 23.23 -0.43
C ALA A 165 9.91 24.05 -1.59
N CYS A 166 8.69 23.76 -2.06
CA CYS A 166 8.07 24.38 -3.25
C CYS A 166 8.95 24.32 -4.52
N LYS A 167 9.73 23.23 -4.69
CA LYS A 167 10.62 23.01 -5.84
C LYS A 167 10.00 22.17 -6.95
N ILE A 168 8.87 21.52 -6.69
CA ILE A 168 8.14 20.68 -7.64
C ILE A 168 6.80 21.34 -7.96
N LYS A 169 6.51 21.57 -9.23
CA LYS A 169 5.20 22.03 -9.70
C LYS A 169 4.26 20.84 -9.80
N SER A 170 3.19 20.85 -9.03
CA SER A 170 2.21 19.76 -9.04
C SER A 170 0.91 20.19 -8.35
N ILE A 171 -0.11 19.34 -8.43
CA ILE A 171 -1.29 19.38 -7.55
C ILE A 171 -1.18 18.37 -6.39
N ILE A 172 0.03 17.88 -6.10
CA ILE A 172 0.30 16.96 -5.00
C ILE A 172 0.47 17.79 -3.72
N VAL A 173 -0.36 17.51 -2.73
CA VAL A 173 -0.20 18.12 -1.39
C VAL A 173 0.94 17.42 -0.65
N PRO A 174 1.79 18.12 0.13
CA PRO A 174 2.90 17.49 0.84
C PRO A 174 2.50 16.32 1.75
N LEU A 175 1.32 16.39 2.36
CA LEU A 175 0.78 15.30 3.19
C LEU A 175 0.50 14.01 2.37
N LEU A 176 0.13 14.15 1.09
CA LEU A 176 -0.02 13.00 0.19
C LEU A 176 1.35 12.40 -0.13
N GLY A 177 2.38 13.23 -0.36
CA GLY A 177 3.77 12.78 -0.50
C GLY A 177 4.23 11.95 0.70
N ASP A 178 4.02 12.47 1.92
CA ASP A 178 4.34 11.77 3.18
C ASP A 178 3.53 10.46 3.35
N HIS A 179 2.23 10.47 3.01
CA HIS A 179 1.38 9.29 3.12
C HIS A 179 1.90 8.12 2.29
N VAL A 180 2.16 8.35 1.00
CA VAL A 180 2.65 7.28 0.11
C VAL A 180 4.08 6.86 0.45
N LEU A 181 4.87 7.75 1.07
CA LEU A 181 6.20 7.45 1.61
C LEU A 181 6.12 6.52 2.83
N ARG A 182 5.21 6.76 3.78
CA ARG A 182 5.01 5.88 4.94
C ARG A 182 4.58 4.48 4.53
N GLU A 183 3.76 4.36 3.49
CA GLU A 183 3.38 3.06 2.95
C GLU A 183 4.53 2.33 2.26
N ALA A 184 5.41 3.05 1.56
CA ALA A 184 6.65 2.46 1.04
C ALA A 184 7.59 1.99 2.17
N ASN A 185 7.72 2.77 3.25
CA ASN A 185 8.50 2.36 4.42
C ASN A 185 7.88 1.14 5.14
N HIS A 186 6.56 1.06 5.22
CA HIS A 186 5.88 -0.11 5.77
C HIS A 186 6.17 -1.35 4.93
N TYR A 187 6.06 -1.23 3.60
CA TYR A 187 6.37 -2.35 2.71
C TYR A 187 7.84 -2.79 2.80
N LEU A 188 8.77 -1.83 2.85
CA LEU A 188 10.19 -2.10 3.08
C LEU A 188 10.41 -2.91 4.37
N SER A 189 9.72 -2.56 5.46
CA SER A 189 9.81 -3.31 6.71
C SER A 189 9.28 -4.73 6.60
N LEU A 190 8.25 -4.97 5.79
CA LEU A 190 7.72 -6.32 5.53
C LEU A 190 8.75 -7.16 4.78
N LEU A 191 9.28 -6.65 3.67
CA LEU A 191 10.28 -7.36 2.85
C LEU A 191 11.53 -7.72 3.66
N GLN A 192 12.04 -6.80 4.48
CA GLN A 192 13.17 -7.06 5.38
C GLN A 192 12.90 -8.17 6.40
N SER A 193 11.65 -8.28 6.88
CA SER A 193 11.26 -9.36 7.79
C SER A 193 11.21 -10.72 7.10
N TYR A 194 10.96 -10.76 5.79
CA TYR A 194 10.92 -12.00 5.00
C TYR A 194 12.33 -12.54 4.74
N ASN A 195 13.30 -11.67 4.51
CA ASN A 195 14.71 -12.06 4.35
C ASN A 195 15.37 -12.56 5.63
N SER A 196 14.71 -12.39 6.78
CA SER A 196 15.18 -12.88 8.08
C SER A 196 14.61 -14.26 8.44
N LEU A 197 13.75 -14.84 7.60
CA LEU A 197 13.09 -16.14 7.76
C LEU A 197 13.78 -17.24 6.96
#